data_AF-A0A318SJU6-F1
#
_entry.id   AF-A0A318SJU6-F1
#
_cell.length_a   1.000
_cell.length_b   1.000
_cell.length_c   1.000
_cell.angle_alpha   90.00
_cell.angle_beta   90.00
_cell.angle_gamma   90.00
#
_symmetry.space_group_name_H-M   'P 1'
#
loop_
_entity.id
_entity.type
_entity.pdbx_description
1 polymer ?
#
loop_
_entity_poly.entity_id
_entity_poly.type
_entity_poly.pdbx_seq_one_letter_code
_entity_poly.pdbx_strand_id
1 'polypeptide(L)' 'MDWNTLATTLFGPSHGIVADSDFLHGTATFDGAPLAVVGTTGHANVGVALAQARVVLDTVAVHPGRPILLVVDTQGQ' A
#
# COMPACT_ATOMS: atom_id res chain seq x y z
N MET A 1 11.08 -5.05 -6.83
CA MET A 1 10.03 -4.72 -7.83
C MET A 1 10.07 -3.22 -8.13
N ASP A 2 9.68 -2.75 -9.32
CA ASP A 2 9.38 -1.31 -9.53
C ASP A 2 7.92 -1.05 -9.15
N TRP A 3 7.71 -0.63 -7.90
CA TRP A 3 6.37 -0.44 -7.33
C TRP A 3 5.59 0.68 -8.03
N ASN A 4 6.26 1.71 -8.54
CA ASN A 4 5.58 2.85 -9.16
C ASN A 4 5.04 2.47 -10.54
N THR A 5 5.81 1.69 -11.30
CA THR A 5 5.34 1.10 -12.55
C THR A 5 4.14 0.18 -12.33
N LEU A 6 4.14 -0.64 -11.27
CA LEU A 6 2.98 -1.47 -10.90
C LEU A 6 1.75 -0.61 -10.55
N ALA A 7 1.93 0.37 -9.66
CA ALA A 7 0.85 1.26 -9.23
C ALA A 7 0.23 2.04 -10.39
N THR A 8 1.08 2.57 -11.29
CA THR A 8 0.66 3.28 -12.49
C THR A 8 -0.10 2.37 -13.44
N THR A 9 0.30 1.11 -13.56
CA THR A 9 -0.39 0.13 -14.42
C THR A 9 -1.76 -0.24 -13.87
N LEU A 10 -1.89 -0.38 -12.54
CA LEU A 10 -3.13 -0.79 -11.89
C LEU A 10 -4.15 0.35 -11.75
N PHE A 11 -3.68 1.57 -11.47
CA PHE A 11 -4.54 2.68 -11.04
C PHE A 11 -4.32 3.98 -11.84
N GLY A 12 -3.42 3.98 -12.81
CA GLY A 12 -3.05 5.15 -13.60
C GLY A 12 -2.00 6.06 -12.92
N PRO A 13 -1.54 7.11 -13.60
CA PRO A 13 -0.42 7.95 -13.15
C PRO A 13 -0.74 8.82 -11.92
N SER A 14 -2.01 8.91 -11.52
CA SER A 14 -2.46 9.68 -10.35
C SER A 14 -3.03 8.77 -9.27
N HIS A 15 -2.38 7.62 -9.05
CA HIS A 15 -2.84 6.55 -8.17
C HIS A 15 -2.87 6.88 -6.66
N GLY A 16 -2.32 8.02 -6.23
CA GLY A 16 -2.42 8.48 -4.83
C GLY A 16 -1.63 7.64 -3.80
N ILE A 17 -0.68 6.83 -4.28
CA ILE A 17 0.22 6.01 -3.44
C ILE A 17 1.55 6.75 -3.35
N VAL A 18 2.09 6.86 -2.14
CA VAL A 18 3.37 7.49 -1.87
C VAL A 18 4.31 6.51 -1.16
N ALA A 19 5.61 6.79 -1.26
CA ALA A 19 6.67 6.02 -0.62
C ALA A 19 7.42 6.89 0.40
N ASP A 20 7.30 6.51 1.67
CA ASP A 20 8.08 7.07 2.77
C ASP A 20 9.22 6.11 3.10
N SER A 21 10.39 6.32 2.49
CA SER A 21 11.50 5.35 2.51
C SER A 21 11.07 3.98 1.95
N ASP A 22 11.12 2.92 2.76
CA ASP A 22 10.72 1.56 2.37
C ASP A 22 9.22 1.29 2.61
N PHE A 23 8.45 2.27 3.09
CA PHE A 23 7.03 2.14 3.39
C PHE A 23 6.15 2.72 2.29
N LEU A 24 5.24 1.92 1.76
CA LEU A 24 4.26 2.34 0.77
C LEU A 24 2.90 2.49 1.44
N HIS A 25 2.22 3.61 1.18
CA HIS A 25 0.85 3.82 1.65
C HIS A 25 0.08 4.79 0.77
N GLY A 26 -1.25 4.77 0.87
CA GLY A 26 -2.11 5.73 0.19
C GLY A 26 -3.53 5.24 0.00
N THR A 27 -4.29 5.98 -0.80
CA THR A 27 -5.62 5.56 -1.25
C THR A 27 -5.66 5.62 -2.77
N ALA A 28 -5.99 4.49 -3.39
CA ALA A 28 -6.22 4.39 -4.82
C ALA A 28 -7.71 4.21 -5.11
N THR A 29 -8.12 4.40 -6.37
CA THR A 29 -9.48 4.09 -6.83
C THR A 29 -9.42 2.93 -7.81
N PHE A 30 -10.27 1.93 -7.59
CA PHE A 30 -10.40 0.75 -8.46
C PHE A 30 -11.89 0.45 -8.65
N ASP A 31 -12.32 0.28 -9.91
CA ASP A 31 -13.73 0.12 -10.28
C ASP A 31 -14.68 1.17 -9.64
N GLY A 32 -14.20 2.42 -9.51
CA GLY A 32 -14.96 3.52 -8.92
C GLY A 32 -15.07 3.49 -7.39
N ALA A 33 -14.45 2.52 -6.71
CA ALA A 33 -14.41 2.43 -5.27
C ALA A 33 -13.01 2.76 -4.70
N PRO A 34 -12.91 3.47 -3.57
CA PRO A 34 -11.64 3.71 -2.92
C PRO A 34 -11.13 2.43 -2.25
N LEU A 35 -9.82 2.19 -2.35
CA LEU A 35 -9.12 1.15 -1.60
C LEU A 35 -7.90 1.74 -0.89
N ALA A 36 -7.62 1.25 0.31
CA ALA A 36 -6.40 1.60 1.02
C ALA A 36 -5.25 0.75 0.49
N VAL A 37 -4.11 1.39 0.20
CA VAL A 37 -2.88 0.70 -0.19
C VAL A 37 -1.92 0.78 0.97
N VAL A 38 -1.30 -0.35 1.29
CA VAL A 38 -0.24 -0.45 2.29
C VAL A 38 0.77 -1.47 1.81
N GLY A 39 2.06 -1.23 2.03
CA GLY A 39 3.08 -2.13 1.51
C GLY A 39 4.48 -1.72 1.89
N THR A 40 5.44 -2.47 1.38
CA THR A 40 6.85 -2.14 1.51
C THR A 40 7.53 -2.23 0.15
N THR A 41 8.64 -1.52 0.01
CA THR A 41 9.58 -1.68 -1.12
C THR A 41 10.98 -1.89 -0.58
N GLY A 42 11.83 -2.60 -1.31
CA GLY A 42 13.20 -2.89 -0.87
C GLY A 42 13.30 -3.94 0.26
N HIS A 43 14.51 -4.13 0.79
CA HIS A 43 14.81 -5.07 1.89
C HIS A 43 14.35 -4.51 3.25
N ALA A 44 13.05 -4.29 3.39
CA ALA A 44 12.46 -3.59 4.52
C ALA A 44 12.72 -4.31 5.86
N ASN A 45 13.21 -3.55 6.84
CA ASN A 45 13.42 -4.01 8.22
C ASN A 45 12.07 -4.22 8.96
N VAL A 46 12.09 -5.04 10.02
CA VAL A 46 10.93 -5.41 10.88
C VAL A 46 10.08 -4.20 11.32
N GLY A 47 10.67 -3.01 11.47
CA GLY A 47 9.95 -1.79 11.86
C GLY A 47 8.79 -1.39 10.93
N VAL A 48 8.84 -1.81 9.65
CA VAL A 48 7.79 -1.47 8.69
C VAL A 48 6.49 -2.26 8.96
N ALA A 49 6.58 -3.45 9.55
CA ALA A 49 5.41 -4.28 9.85
C ALA A 49 4.44 -3.60 10.84
N LEU A 50 4.96 -2.84 11.83
CA LEU A 50 4.12 -2.13 12.79
C LEU A 50 3.41 -0.93 12.14
N ALA A 51 4.09 -0.21 11.24
CA ALA A 51 3.48 0.86 10.46
C ALA A 51 2.39 0.34 9.53
N GLN A 52 2.61 -0.82 8.90
CA GLN A 52 1.58 -1.49 8.10
C GLN A 52 0.36 -1.87 8.93
N ALA A 53 0.57 -2.46 10.12
CA ALA A 53 -0.51 -2.82 11.03
C ALA A 53 -1.35 -1.59 11.43
N ARG A 54 -0.71 -0.45 11.69
CA ARG A 54 -1.43 0.81 11.99
C ARG A 54 -2.36 1.22 10.86
N VAL A 55 -1.87 1.25 9.61
CA VAL A 55 -2.70 1.63 8.45
C VAL A 55 -3.88 0.70 8.26
N VAL A 56 -3.69 -0.61 8.48
CA VAL A 56 -4.79 -1.58 8.44
C VAL A 56 -5.83 -1.28 9.51
N LEU A 57 -5.40 -1.12 10.77
CA LEU A 57 -6.30 -0.83 11.89
C LEU A 57 -7.06 0.48 11.70
N ASP A 58 -6.38 1.54 11.26
CA ASP A 58 -7.00 2.84 11.02
C ASP A 58 -8.01 2.77 9.87
N THR A 59 -7.70 2.00 8.81
CA THR A 59 -8.64 1.79 7.70
C THR A 59 -9.89 1.07 8.17
N VAL A 60 -9.76 0.01 8.97
CA VAL A 60 -10.91 -0.73 9.50
C VAL A 60 -11.74 0.14 10.45
N ALA A 61 -11.09 0.97 11.27
CA ALA A 61 -11.77 1.84 12.24
C ALA A 61 -12.50 3.02 11.57
N VAL A 62 -11.88 3.68 10.60
CA VAL A 62 -12.39 4.93 9.99
C VAL A 62 -13.21 4.66 8.73
N HIS A 63 -12.92 3.58 8.00
CA HIS A 63 -13.58 3.21 6.76
C HIS A 63 -13.99 1.72 6.73
N PRO A 64 -14.95 1.29 7.58
CA PRO A 64 -15.41 -0.09 7.61
C PRO A 64 -15.83 -0.60 6.22
N GLY A 65 -15.34 -1.78 5.84
CA GLY A 65 -15.62 -2.40 4.55
C GLY A 65 -14.78 -1.88 3.37
N ARG A 66 -13.91 -0.88 3.57
CA ARG A 66 -12.97 -0.44 2.52
C ARG A 66 -11.96 -1.57 2.21
N PRO A 67 -11.78 -1.96 0.93
CA PRO A 67 -10.76 -2.92 0.54
C PRO A 67 -9.35 -2.42 0.89
N ILE A 68 -8.47 -3.37 1.25
CA ILE A 68 -7.06 -3.09 1.54
C ILE A 68 -6.21 -3.91 0.56
N LEU A 69 -5.38 -3.24 -0.23
CA LEU A 69 -4.37 -3.87 -1.06
C LEU A 69 -3.03 -3.86 -0.33
N LEU A 70 -2.52 -5.06 -0.03
CA LEU A 70 -1.18 -5.26 0.53
C LEU A 70 -0.16 -5.46 -0.59
N VAL A 71 0.77 -4.52 -0.75
CA VAL A 71 1.87 -4.61 -1.72
C VAL A 71 3.09 -5.21 -1.02
N VAL A 72 3.50 -6.39 -1.46
CA VAL A 72 4.61 -7.15 -0.87
C VAL A 72 5.71 -7.30 -1.90
N ASP A 73 6.87 -6.70 -1.64
CA ASP A 73 8.11 -6.87 -2.43
C ASP A 73 9.13 -7.65 -1.60
N THR A 74 8.87 -8.93 -1.40
CA THR A 74 9.83 -9.83 -0.72
C THR A 74 10.73 -10.47 -1.77
N GLN A 75 12.05 -10.34 -1.62
CA GLN A 75 12.96 -11.33 -2.18
C GLN A 75 12.75 -12.59 -1.34
N GLY A 76 12.28 -13.68 -1.96
CA GLY A 76 12.01 -14.93 -1.25
C GLY A 76 13.19 -15.33 -0.34
N GLN A 77 12.89 -15.91 0.82
CA GLN A 77 13.91 -16.56 1.64
C GLN A 77 14.51 -17.76 0.90
#